data_AF-A0A4V1ITK4-F1
#
_entry.id   AF-A0A4V1ITK4-F1
#
_cell.length_a   1.000
_cell.length_b   1.000
_cell.length_c   1.000
_cell.angle_alpha   90.00
_cell.angle_beta   90.00
_cell.angle_gamma   90.00
#
_symmetry.space_group_name_H-M   'P 1'
#
loop_
_entity.id
_entity.type
_entity.pdbx_description
1 polymer ?
#
loop_
_entity_poly.entity_id
_entity_poly.type
_entity_poly.pdbx_seq_one_letter_code
_entity_poly.pdbx_strand_id
1 'polypeptide(L)' 'RTWTDRTGGFSVAAEYLGLIDGKVHLHKTNGVKIAVPVEKLCAADAEHLRALPG' A
#
# COMPACT_ATOMS: atom_id res chain seq x y z
N ARG A 1 2.29 -6.65 -5.93
CA ARG A 1 1.14 -7.22 -5.19
C ARG A 1 -0.09 -6.34 -5.41
N THR A 2 -1.29 -6.83 -5.13
CA THR A 2 -2.49 -5.97 -5.14
C THR A 2 -2.70 -5.38 -3.76
N TRP A 3 -2.82 -4.06 -3.70
CA TRP A 3 -3.12 -3.30 -2.50
C TRP A 3 -4.58 -2.87 -2.56
N THR A 4 -5.32 -3.10 -1.49
CA THR A 4 -6.75 -2.84 -1.41
C THR A 4 -7.02 -1.89 -0.25
N ASP A 5 -7.88 -0.91 -0.51
CA ASP A 5 -8.29 0.03 0.53
C ASP A 5 -9.24 -0.64 1.54
N ARG A 6 -9.44 -0.04 2.72
CA ARG A 6 -10.27 -0.63 3.78
C ARG A 6 -11.74 -0.85 3.35
N THR A 7 -12.23 -0.09 2.39
CA THR A 7 -13.61 -0.19 1.89
C THR A 7 -13.77 -1.29 0.83
N GLY A 8 -12.66 -1.79 0.27
CA GLY A 8 -12.67 -2.77 -0.82
C GLY A 8 -13.07 -2.20 -2.19
N GLY A 9 -13.44 -0.91 -2.26
CA GLY A 9 -13.85 -0.26 -3.51
C GLY A 9 -12.70 0.04 -4.46
N PHE A 10 -11.47 0.12 -3.95
CA PHE A 10 -10.27 0.46 -4.69
C PHE A 10 -9.19 -0.59 -4.47
N SER A 11 -8.75 -1.20 -5.57
CA SER A 11 -7.63 -2.14 -5.58
C SER A 11 -6.63 -1.73 -6.66
N VAL A 12 -5.34 -1.82 -6.34
CA VAL A 12 -4.27 -1.40 -7.23
C VAL A 12 -3.11 -2.39 -7.21
N ALA A 13 -2.72 -2.87 -8.39
CA ALA A 13 -1.50 -3.64 -8.56
C ALA A 13 -0.29 -2.68 -8.49
N ALA A 14 0.51 -2.84 -7.44
CA ALA A 14 1.68 -2.00 -7.21
C ALA A 14 2.79 -2.72 -6.44
N GLU A 15 4.01 -2.24 -6.62
CA GLU A 15 5.18 -2.62 -5.85
C GLU A 15 5.34 -1.70 -4.64
N TYR A 16 5.77 -2.28 -3.52
CA TYR A 16 6.12 -1.53 -2.31
C TYR A 16 7.44 -0.81 -2.54
N LEU A 17 7.48 0.50 -2.28
CA LEU A 17 8.72 1.27 -2.29
C LEU A 17 9.22 1.60 -0.88
N GLY A 18 8.32 1.75 0.09
CA GLY A 18 8.68 2.14 1.44
C GLY A 18 7.49 2.64 2.26
N LEU A 19 7.70 2.79 3.56
CA LEU A 19 6.76 3.37 4.50
C LEU A 19 7.40 4.63 5.09
N ILE A 20 6.85 5.80 4.75
CA ILE A 20 7.39 7.10 5.16
C ILE A 20 6.23 7.89 5.73
N ASP A 21 6.40 8.49 6.92
CA ASP A 21 5.37 9.37 7.52
C ASP A 21 3.99 8.67 7.67
N GLY A 22 3.97 7.37 8.00
CA GLY A 22 2.73 6.58 8.11
C GLY A 22 1.99 6.36 6.77
N LYS A 23 2.64 6.65 5.64
CA LYS A 23 2.11 6.42 4.30
C LYS A 23 2.94 5.37 3.58
N VAL A 24 2.27 4.38 3.00
CA VAL A 24 2.92 3.46 2.08
C VAL A 24 3.14 4.16 0.74
N HIS A 25 4.38 4.11 0.26
CA HIS A 25 4.73 4.55 -1.07
C HIS A 25 4.69 3.34 -1.99
N LEU A 26 3.88 3.45 -3.04
CA LEU A 26 3.62 2.37 -3.98
C LEU A 26 3.97 2.80 -5.40
N HIS A 27 4.59 1.90 -6.16
CA HIS A 27 4.81 2.07 -7.59
C HIS A 27 3.83 1.20 -8.37
N LYS A 28 2.85 1.84 -9.01
CA LYS A 28 1.88 1.15 -9.84
C LYS A 28 2.56 0.59 -11.09
N THR A 29 2.03 -0.51 -11.63
CA THR A 29 2.53 -1.12 -12.87
C THR A 29 2.47 -0.19 -14.08
N ASN A 30 1.65 0.86 -14.03
CA ASN A 30 1.56 1.89 -15.07
C ASN A 30 2.63 3.01 -14.94
N GLY A 31 3.59 2.87 -14.02
CA GLY A 31 4.66 3.85 -13.80
C GLY A 31 4.31 4.99 -12.83
N VAL A 32 3.08 5.06 -12.34
CA VAL A 32 2.65 6.11 -11.39
C VAL A 32 3.08 5.74 -9.98
N LYS A 33 3.70 6.68 -9.28
CA LYS A 33 3.98 6.55 -7.83
C LYS A 33 2.88 7.21 -7.03
N ILE A 34 2.35 6.49 -6.04
CA ILE A 34 1.29 6.99 -5.15
C ILE A 34 1.72 6.82 -3.69
N ALA A 35 1.21 7.68 -2.83
CA ALA A 35 1.34 7.56 -1.37
C ALA A 35 -0.04 7.30 -0.78
N VAL A 36 -0.20 6.19 -0.06
CA VAL A 36 -1.47 5.79 0.56
C VAL A 36 -1.28 5.74 2.08
N PRO A 37 -2.09 6.43 2.88
CA PRO A 37 -2.04 6.30 4.34
C PRO A 37 -2.30 4.86 4.77
N VAL A 38 -1.50 4.34 5.71
CA VAL A 38 -1.66 2.94 6.18
C VAL A 38 -3.05 2.70 6.78
N GLU A 39 -3.62 3.70 7.45
CA GLU A 39 -5.00 3.68 7.96
C GLU A 39 -6.08 3.51 6.88
N LYS A 40 -5.77 3.78 5.61
CA LYS A 40 -6.70 3.64 4.49
C LYS A 40 -6.59 2.27 3.81
N LEU A 41 -5.57 1.48 4.14
CA LEU A 41 -5.42 0.13 3.63
C LEU A 41 -6.31 -0.85 4.40
N CYS A 42 -6.62 -1.98 3.77
CA CYS A 42 -7.29 -3.07 4.47
C CYS A 42 -6.37 -3.68 5.54
N ALA A 43 -6.96 -4.38 6.51
CA ALA A 43 -6.21 -4.98 7.62
C ALA A 43 -5.11 -5.94 7.14
N ALA A 44 -5.36 -6.73 6.09
CA ALA A 44 -4.39 -7.66 5.53
C ALA A 44 -3.17 -6.94 4.93
N ASP A 45 -3.39 -5.82 4.23
CA ASP A 45 -2.31 -5.00 3.68
C ASP A 45 -1.52 -4.27 4.78
N ALA A 46 -2.21 -3.77 5.80
CA ALA A 46 -1.58 -3.14 6.95
C ALA A 46 -0.74 -4.14 7.77
N GLU A 47 -1.19 -5.37 7.92
CA GLU A 47 -0.41 -6.45 8.55
C GLU A 47 0.79 -6.86 7.71
N HIS A 48 0.61 -6.96 6.38
CA HIS A 48 1.71 -7.24 5.47
C HIS A 48 2.82 -6.19 5.57
N LEU A 49 2.47 -4.89 5.68
CA LEU A 49 3.44 -3.83 5.90
C LEU A 49 4.25 -3.98 7.20
N ARG A 50 3.64 -4.53 8.26
CA ARG A 50 4.34 -4.81 9.53
C ARG A 50 5.30 -5.99 9.43
N ALA A 51 5.03 -6.92 8.51
CA ALA A 51 5.87 -8.08 8.27
C ALA A 51 7.03 -7.81 7.30
N LEU A 52 6.97 -6.70 6.53
CA LEU A 52 8.06 -6.31 5.66
C LEU A 52 9.25 -5.81 6.50
N PRO A 53 10.48 -6.25 6.20
CA PRO A 53 11.67 -5.67 6.83
C PRO A 53 11.76 -4.19 6.46
N GLY A 54 12.06 -3.37 7.47
CA GLY A 54 12.25 -1.92 7.35
C GLY A 54 13.55 -1.56 6.66
#